data_AF-A0A7R9U0Z2-F1
#
_entry.id   AF-A0A7R9U0Z2-F1
#
_cell.length_a   1.000
_cell.length_b   1.000
_cell.length_c   1.000
_cell.angle_alpha   90.00
_cell.angle_beta   90.00
_cell.angle_gamma   90.00
#
_symmetry.space_group_name_H-M   'P 1'
#
loop_
_entity.id
_entity.type
_entity.pdbx_description
1 polymer ?
#
loop_
_entity_poly.entity_id
_entity_poly.type
_entity_poly.pdbx_seq_one_letter_code
_entity_poly.pdbx_strand_id
1 'polypeptide(L)'
;EKSRASTSSRGLLPAPVPCIRRVATMSEEIQDWSTMWGARVRQPCDMTDDMLKDAIETTRSILDECPDFDADGLKAAEMIKYSFDKKWTPNWHVVVGRGFGSYVT
;
A
#
# COMPACT_ATOMS: atom_id res chain seq x y z
N GLU A 1 -1.27 40.30 58.13
CA GLU A 1 -0.09 39.42 57.96
C GLU A 1 -0.48 38.28 57.00
N LYS A 2 0.21 38.17 55.86
CA LYS A 2 0.26 37.07 54.85
C LYS A 2 -1.07 36.52 54.26
N SER A 3 -1.31 36.75 52.96
CA SER A 3 -0.96 35.85 51.83
C SER A 3 -1.92 34.64 51.72
N ARG A 4 -2.47 34.19 50.59
CA ARG A 4 -2.00 34.18 49.20
C ARG A 4 -3.17 33.73 48.29
N ALA A 5 -3.11 34.12 47.03
CA ALA A 5 -4.06 33.86 45.95
C ALA A 5 -4.33 32.38 45.62
N SER A 6 -5.50 32.11 45.00
CA SER A 6 -5.56 31.42 43.69
C SER A 6 -6.99 31.44 43.13
N THR A 7 -7.17 32.23 42.07
CA THR A 7 -8.30 32.16 41.15
C THR A 7 -8.14 30.91 40.27
N SER A 8 -9.08 29.98 40.29
CA SER A 8 -9.21 28.99 39.22
C SER A 8 -10.64 28.99 38.68
N SER A 9 -10.70 29.35 37.41
CA SER A 9 -11.86 29.62 36.59
C SER A 9 -12.69 28.38 36.31
N ARG A 10 -13.98 28.50 36.62
CA ARG A 10 -15.13 28.15 35.76
C ARG A 10 -14.99 26.85 34.96
N GLY A 11 -15.62 25.81 35.48
CA GLY A 11 -16.13 24.73 34.64
C GLY A 11 -17.15 25.27 33.62
N LEU A 12 -17.10 24.73 32.41
CA LEU A 12 -18.20 24.56 31.47
C LEU A 12 -17.68 23.65 30.35
N LEU A 13 -17.97 22.34 30.42
CA LEU A 13 -17.84 21.44 29.28
C LEU A 13 -19.17 21.47 28.52
N PRO A 14 -19.22 21.77 27.22
CA PRO A 14 -20.46 21.67 26.45
C PRO A 14 -20.79 20.21 26.11
N ALA A 15 -22.10 19.95 26.12
CA ALA A 15 -22.79 18.67 25.98
C ALA A 15 -22.44 17.86 24.70
N PRO A 16 -22.67 16.53 24.70
CA PRO A 16 -22.52 15.70 23.51
C PRO A 16 -23.60 16.06 22.46
N VAL A 17 -23.15 16.30 21.23
CA VAL A 17 -24.05 16.53 20.08
C VAL A 17 -24.83 15.26 19.71
N PRO A 18 -26.15 15.36 19.44
CA PRO A 18 -26.99 14.22 19.12
C PRO A 18 -26.91 13.80 17.64
N CYS A 19 -27.29 12.55 17.43
CA CYS A 19 -27.25 11.71 16.26
C CYS A 19 -27.98 12.24 15.00
N ILE A 20 -27.65 11.64 13.83
CA ILE A 20 -28.32 11.67 12.50
C ILE A 20 -27.77 12.76 11.56
N ARG A 21 -26.90 12.42 10.60
CA ARG A 21 -27.27 11.65 9.39
C ARG A 21 -26.17 10.62 9.08
N ARG A 22 -26.49 9.32 9.28
CA ARG A 22 -25.83 8.23 8.54
C ARG A 22 -26.09 8.51 7.06
N VAL A 23 -25.13 9.14 6.37
CA VAL A 23 -24.96 8.82 4.97
C VAL A 23 -24.48 7.39 4.99
N ALA A 24 -25.27 6.47 4.45
CA ALA A 24 -24.82 5.12 4.19
C ALA A 24 -23.59 5.25 3.28
N THR A 25 -22.39 5.22 3.87
CA THR A 25 -21.21 4.86 3.12
C THR A 25 -21.47 3.42 2.75
N MET A 26 -21.93 3.25 1.50
CA MET A 26 -21.97 1.96 0.82
C MET A 26 -20.66 1.28 1.20
N SER A 27 -20.76 0.16 1.90
CA SER A 27 -19.67 -0.80 1.98
C SER A 27 -19.50 -1.32 0.56
N GLU A 28 -18.77 -0.55 -0.27
CA GLU A 28 -18.13 -1.07 -1.45
C GLU A 28 -17.13 -2.08 -0.92
N GLU A 29 -17.53 -3.34 -0.93
CA GLU A 29 -16.61 -4.45 -0.71
C GLU A 29 -15.53 -4.32 -1.77
N ILE A 30 -14.40 -3.74 -1.40
CA ILE A 30 -13.22 -3.68 -2.25
C ILE A 30 -12.86 -5.15 -2.49
N GLN A 31 -13.02 -5.60 -3.73
CA GLN A 31 -12.54 -6.90 -4.15
C GLN A 31 -11.01 -6.84 -4.14
N ASP A 32 -10.42 -7.08 -2.97
CA ASP A 32 -9.02 -6.80 -2.69
C ASP A 32 -8.06 -7.62 -3.56
N TRP A 33 -8.49 -8.80 -4.01
CA TRP A 33 -7.66 -9.74 -4.75
C TRP A 33 -8.40 -10.29 -5.97
N SER A 34 -7.81 -10.11 -7.14
CA SER A 34 -8.26 -10.69 -8.40
C SER A 34 -7.17 -11.57 -8.99
N THR A 35 -7.55 -12.71 -9.57
CA THR A 35 -6.61 -13.59 -10.26
C THR A 35 -6.59 -13.22 -11.74
N MET A 36 -5.48 -12.66 -12.21
CA MET A 36 -5.32 -12.23 -13.60
C MET A 36 -4.02 -12.80 -14.17
N TRP A 37 -4.10 -13.30 -15.40
CA TRP A 37 -3.01 -13.94 -16.12
C TRP A 37 -2.30 -15.07 -15.36
N GLY A 38 -2.90 -15.64 -14.30
CA GLY A 38 -2.32 -16.68 -13.43
C GLY A 38 -1.51 -16.15 -12.23
N ALA A 39 -1.63 -14.87 -11.90
CA ALA A 39 -1.07 -14.27 -10.69
C ALA A 39 -2.20 -13.65 -9.85
N ARG A 40 -2.02 -13.61 -8.53
CA ARG A 40 -2.92 -12.88 -7.63
C ARG A 40 -2.50 -11.43 -7.61
N VAL A 41 -3.37 -10.55 -8.06
CA VAL A 41 -3.14 -9.10 -8.16
C VAL A 41 -4.06 -8.38 -7.19
N ARG A 42 -3.53 -7.37 -6.48
CA ARG A 42 -4.32 -6.51 -5.61
C ARG A 42 -5.05 -5.45 -6.44
N GLN A 43 -6.34 -5.29 -6.20
CA GLN A 43 -7.16 -4.24 -6.81
C GLN A 43 -7.71 -3.30 -5.71
N PRO A 44 -7.91 -2.00 -5.99
CA PRO A 44 -7.68 -1.28 -7.25
C PRO A 44 -6.19 -1.06 -7.54
N CYS A 45 -5.83 -1.02 -8.83
CA CYS A 45 -4.47 -0.76 -9.30
C CYS A 45 -4.49 0.44 -10.24
N ASP A 46 -3.63 1.43 -10.00
CA ASP A 46 -3.53 2.64 -10.83
C ASP A 46 -2.68 2.44 -12.11
N MET A 47 -2.20 1.21 -12.35
CA MET A 47 -1.44 0.85 -13.53
C MET A 47 -2.37 0.43 -14.67
N THR A 48 -2.03 0.78 -15.91
CA THR A 48 -2.77 0.30 -17.10
C THR A 48 -2.64 -1.21 -17.27
N ASP A 49 -3.64 -1.84 -17.88
CA ASP A 49 -3.67 -3.29 -18.07
C ASP A 49 -2.47 -3.83 -18.87
N ASP A 50 -2.01 -3.09 -19.87
CA ASP A 50 -0.82 -3.46 -20.67
C ASP A 50 0.45 -3.49 -19.82
N MET A 51 0.62 -2.50 -18.93
CA MET A 51 1.76 -2.41 -18.03
C MET A 51 1.70 -3.50 -16.96
N LEU A 52 0.52 -3.77 -16.43
CA LEU A 52 0.31 -4.83 -15.45
C LEU A 52 0.59 -6.23 -16.05
N LYS A 53 0.18 -6.46 -17.30
CA LYS A 53 0.46 -7.71 -18.01
C LYS A 53 1.96 -7.89 -18.24
N ASP A 54 2.65 -6.87 -18.77
CA ASP A 54 4.10 -6.89 -18.98
C ASP A 54 4.85 -7.13 -17.67
N ALA A 55 4.34 -6.56 -16.56
CA ALA A 55 4.91 -6.75 -15.24
C ALA A 55 4.88 -8.20 -14.77
N ILE A 56 3.73 -8.86 -14.94
CA ILE A 56 3.53 -10.26 -14.54
C ILE A 56 4.38 -11.19 -15.41
N GLU A 57 4.41 -10.96 -16.73
CA GLU A 57 5.23 -11.76 -17.65
C GLU A 57 6.73 -11.60 -17.36
N THR A 58 7.20 -10.37 -17.16
CA THR A 58 8.61 -10.08 -16.84
C THR A 58 9.02 -10.72 -15.51
N THR A 59 8.16 -10.61 -14.48
CA THR A 59 8.46 -11.21 -13.17
C THR A 59 8.53 -12.73 -13.25
N ARG A 60 7.68 -13.38 -14.04
CA ARG A 60 7.71 -14.84 -14.22
C ARG A 60 9.00 -15.32 -14.84
N SER A 61 9.42 -14.71 -15.95
CA SER A 61 10.66 -15.09 -16.63
C SER A 61 11.86 -15.01 -15.68
N ILE A 62 11.92 -13.98 -14.84
CA ILE A 62 13.01 -13.78 -13.88
C ILE A 62 12.93 -14.78 -12.71
N LEU A 63 11.73 -15.12 -12.26
CA LEU A 63 11.53 -16.15 -11.23
C LEU A 63 11.90 -17.55 -11.75
N ASP A 64 11.69 -17.85 -13.04
CA ASP A 64 12.09 -19.11 -13.65
C ASP A 64 13.62 -19.24 -13.72
N GLU A 65 14.34 -18.14 -13.90
CA GLU A 65 15.81 -18.10 -13.89
C GLU A 65 16.41 -18.20 -12.47
N CYS A 66 15.64 -17.85 -11.43
CA CYS A 66 16.09 -17.78 -10.04
C CYS A 66 15.22 -18.69 -9.13
N PRO A 67 15.49 -20.01 -9.06
CA PRO A 67 14.67 -20.94 -8.27
C PRO A 67 14.83 -20.74 -6.76
N ASP A 68 15.97 -20.23 -6.29
CA ASP A 68 16.29 -20.07 -4.87
C ASP A 68 15.93 -18.67 -4.35
N PHE A 69 14.76 -18.56 -3.73
CA PHE A 69 14.23 -17.28 -3.26
C PHE A 69 15.08 -16.62 -2.15
N ASP A 70 15.74 -17.42 -1.30
CA ASP A 70 16.58 -16.91 -0.19
C ASP A 70 17.95 -16.40 -0.66
N ALA A 71 18.52 -16.99 -1.72
CA ALA A 71 19.84 -16.61 -2.23
C ALA A 71 19.76 -15.58 -3.35
N ASP A 72 18.76 -15.72 -4.24
CA ASP A 72 18.65 -14.93 -5.46
C ASP A 72 17.54 -13.88 -5.41
N GLY A 73 16.83 -13.73 -4.29
CA GLY A 73 15.78 -12.71 -4.14
C GLY A 73 16.27 -11.28 -4.42
N LEU A 74 17.51 -10.96 -4.05
CA LEU A 74 18.16 -9.67 -4.36
C LEU A 74 18.42 -9.50 -5.86
N LYS A 75 18.91 -10.56 -6.53
CA LYS A 75 19.18 -10.54 -7.98
C LYS A 75 17.89 -10.45 -8.78
N ALA A 76 16.85 -11.18 -8.37
CA ALA A 76 15.54 -11.09 -9.00
C ALA A 76 14.99 -9.65 -8.93
N ALA A 77 15.08 -9.00 -7.77
CA ALA A 77 14.63 -7.62 -7.61
C ALA A 77 15.42 -6.64 -8.51
N GLU A 78 16.74 -6.81 -8.62
CA GLU A 78 17.61 -6.00 -9.49
C GLU A 78 17.25 -6.20 -10.98
N MET A 79 17.10 -7.45 -11.43
CA MET A 79 16.74 -7.80 -12.81
C MET A 79 15.36 -7.25 -13.19
N ILE A 80 14.39 -7.34 -12.27
CA ILE A 80 13.04 -6.82 -12.46
C ILE A 80 13.12 -5.30 -12.63
N LYS A 81 13.80 -4.61 -11.70
CA LYS A 81 13.97 -3.16 -11.74
C LYS A 81 14.63 -2.70 -13.04
N TYR A 82 15.72 -3.35 -13.45
CA TYR A 82 16.43 -3.02 -14.69
C TYR A 82 15.53 -3.14 -15.93
N SER A 83 14.69 -4.18 -15.98
CA SER A 83 13.75 -4.40 -17.08
C SER A 83 12.66 -3.35 -17.13
N PHE A 84 12.15 -2.90 -15.98
CA PHE A 84 11.13 -1.85 -15.89
C PHE A 84 11.67 -0.45 -16.17
N ASP A 85 12.82 -0.10 -15.60
CA ASP A 85 13.48 1.20 -15.82
C ASP A 85 13.77 1.43 -17.32
N LYS A 86 14.03 0.36 -18.08
CA LYS A 86 14.27 0.41 -19.53
C LYS A 86 13.00 0.63 -20.37
N LYS A 87 11.85 0.10 -19.94
CA LYS A 87 10.61 0.07 -20.75
C LYS A 87 9.69 1.25 -20.49
N TRP A 88 9.48 1.62 -19.23
CA TRP A 88 8.34 2.48 -18.85
C TRP A 88 8.82 3.88 -18.47
N THR A 89 9.60 4.01 -17.41
CA THR A 89 10.21 5.26 -16.93
C THR A 89 11.26 4.94 -15.86
N PRO A 90 12.26 5.80 -15.63
CA PRO A 90 13.24 5.58 -14.57
C PRO A 90 12.68 5.87 -13.15
N ASN A 91 13.14 5.08 -12.18
CA ASN A 91 12.85 5.09 -10.73
C ASN A 91 11.72 4.17 -10.27
N TRP A 92 11.84 2.88 -10.59
CA TRP A 92 10.98 1.86 -10.01
C TRP A 92 11.45 1.40 -8.63
N HIS A 93 10.48 1.16 -7.75
CA HIS A 93 10.64 0.52 -6.45
C HIS A 93 10.12 -0.92 -6.55
N VAL A 94 10.99 -1.90 -6.30
CA VAL A 94 10.67 -3.33 -6.35
C VAL A 94 10.91 -3.92 -4.97
N VAL A 95 9.95 -4.69 -4.45
CA VAL A 95 10.00 -5.33 -3.14
C VAL A 95 9.62 -6.81 -3.30
N VAL A 96 10.44 -7.71 -2.76
CA VAL A 96 10.33 -9.18 -2.98
C VAL A 96 10.51 -9.92 -1.66
N GLY A 97 9.62 -10.88 -1.35
CA GLY A 97 9.59 -11.64 -0.08
C GLY A 97 8.19 -11.88 0.50
N ARG A 98 8.14 -12.46 1.71
CA ARG A 98 6.92 -13.10 2.26
C ARG A 98 6.06 -12.21 3.16
N GLY A 99 6.58 -11.08 3.64
CA GLY A 99 5.83 -10.17 4.52
C GLY A 99 6.44 -8.78 4.54
N PHE A 100 5.72 -7.80 3.99
CA PHE A 100 6.11 -6.40 3.97
C PHE A 100 4.90 -5.49 4.17
N GLY A 101 5.17 -4.30 4.67
CA GLY A 101 4.25 -3.17 4.65
C GLY A 101 5.04 -1.91 4.38
N SER A 102 4.62 -1.13 3.39
CA SER A 102 5.12 0.21 3.16
C SER A 102 3.95 1.19 3.30
N TYR A 103 4.20 2.32 3.95
CA TYR A 103 3.29 3.45 3.93
C TYR A 103 3.93 4.51 3.05
N VAL A 104 3.38 4.68 1.86
CA VAL A 104 3.78 5.70 0.89
C VAL A 104 2.60 6.63 0.73
N THR A 105 2.85 7.93 0.87
CA THR A 105 1.85 9.00 0.75
C THR A 105 1.76 9.53 -0.67
#